data_AF-N2BL71-F1
#
_entry.id   AF-N2BL71-F1
#
_cell.length_a   1.000
_cell.length_b   1.000
_cell.length_c   1.000
_cell.angle_alpha   90.00
_cell.angle_beta   90.00
_cell.angle_gamma   90.00
#
_symmetry.space_group_name_H-M   'P 1'
#
loop_
_entity.id
_entity.type
_entity.pdbx_description
1 polymer ?
#
loop_
_entity_poly.entity_id
_entity_poly.type
_entity_poly.pdbx_seq_one_letter_code
_entity_poly.pdbx_strand_id
1 'polypeptide(L)'
;MSYDPWTEDYQRMSLCFAKTLNWSDTDAATKAIADFKRAYTQNRHSLPQTDSERAFHLVAEAASLIDYRLPFSDENTAEKIINTAHDLLNEATTLDKNCHDAQRMLAASRCPSFEAYYRFLKDRLDQVRSDCEAARDAVCGHTILDEELARELAMRPYIRWAATLAVRALICGRYRVAADLLQELLDIDPQDRSGARYTAALVYAKLEDEQALESIALCTLRLGDPAHEDAWMLLARIALAYKRRDIQAAELFLHELMSSYPQAAAVLMRQDELPDGVFCRISVRPFSEDELTLAVSEASVLLQEGCDDGAHGPLGNWLARRAEDLLKSEA
;
A
#
# COMPACT_ATOMS: atom_id res chain seq x y z
N MET A 1 -4.25 -5.99 -5.51
CA MET A 1 -2.83 -6.42 -5.47
C MET A 1 -2.00 -5.22 -5.10
N SER A 2 -1.09 -5.33 -4.13
CA SER A 2 -0.18 -4.23 -3.77
C SER A 2 1.14 -4.32 -4.55
N TYR A 3 1.95 -3.28 -4.53
CA TYR A 3 3.31 -3.32 -5.06
C TYR A 3 4.15 -4.36 -4.29
N ASP A 4 4.84 -5.23 -5.01
CA ASP A 4 5.85 -6.13 -4.44
C ASP A 4 7.25 -5.61 -4.79
N PRO A 5 8.09 -5.26 -3.79
CA PRO A 5 9.39 -4.67 -4.03
C PRO A 5 10.33 -5.58 -4.85
N TRP A 6 10.27 -6.91 -4.64
CA TRP A 6 11.13 -7.85 -5.37
C TRP A 6 10.70 -8.06 -6.82
N THR A 7 9.40 -8.04 -7.08
CA THR A 7 8.85 -8.08 -8.44
C THR A 7 9.28 -6.83 -9.20
N GLU A 8 9.23 -5.66 -8.55
CA GLU A 8 9.70 -4.41 -9.13
C GLU A 8 11.21 -4.42 -9.40
N ASP A 9 12.01 -4.90 -8.45
CA ASP A 9 13.47 -5.05 -8.61
C ASP A 9 13.79 -5.94 -9.81
N TYR A 10 13.12 -7.09 -9.91
CA TYR A 10 13.27 -8.00 -11.05
C TYR A 10 12.89 -7.33 -12.38
N GLN A 11 11.78 -6.57 -12.41
CA GLN A 11 11.34 -5.85 -13.61
C GLN A 11 12.37 -4.80 -14.05
N ARG A 12 12.87 -3.99 -13.11
CA ARG A 12 13.91 -2.98 -13.37
C ARG A 12 15.20 -3.60 -13.90
N MET A 13 15.66 -4.67 -13.25
CA MET A 13 16.87 -5.38 -13.66
C MET A 13 16.70 -6.07 -15.02
N SER A 14 15.53 -6.65 -15.30
CA SER A 14 15.22 -7.28 -16.59
C SER A 14 15.27 -6.27 -17.74
N LEU A 15 14.75 -5.06 -17.55
CA LEU A 15 14.79 -3.99 -18.55
C LEU A 15 16.22 -3.51 -18.82
N CYS A 16 17.04 -3.40 -17.77
CA CYS A 16 18.46 -3.04 -17.93
C CYS A 16 19.23 -4.14 -18.67
N PHE A 17 18.98 -5.39 -18.30
CA PHE A 17 19.58 -6.54 -18.97
C PHE A 17 19.18 -6.60 -20.45
N ALA A 18 17.91 -6.35 -20.78
CA ALA A 18 17.41 -6.31 -22.16
C ALA A 18 18.17 -5.31 -23.05
N LYS A 19 18.69 -4.20 -22.48
CA LYS A 19 19.57 -3.22 -23.17
C LYS A 19 20.94 -3.73 -23.53
N THR A 20 21.39 -4.82 -22.91
CA THR A 20 22.69 -5.43 -23.19
C THR A 20 22.61 -6.57 -24.22
N LEU A 21 21.40 -7.04 -24.53
CA LEU A 21 21.20 -8.19 -25.41
C LEU A 21 21.35 -7.80 -26.89
N ASN A 22 22.03 -8.66 -27.64
CA ASN A 22 22.01 -8.58 -29.10
C ASN A 22 20.80 -9.35 -29.65
N TRP A 23 19.72 -8.63 -29.93
CA TRP A 23 18.46 -9.20 -30.42
C TRP A 23 18.53 -9.77 -31.85
N SER A 24 19.63 -9.57 -32.59
CA SER A 24 19.82 -10.19 -33.90
C SER A 24 20.09 -11.69 -33.84
N ASP A 25 20.54 -12.21 -32.69
CA ASP A 25 20.80 -13.63 -32.45
C ASP A 25 19.82 -14.17 -31.41
N THR A 26 18.72 -14.75 -31.90
CA THR A 26 17.62 -15.26 -31.06
C THR A 26 18.03 -16.41 -30.16
N ASP A 27 18.95 -17.28 -30.57
CA ASP A 27 19.37 -18.43 -29.77
C ASP A 27 20.28 -17.97 -28.62
N ALA A 28 21.22 -17.06 -28.91
CA ALA A 28 22.05 -16.45 -27.88
C ALA A 28 21.23 -15.61 -26.89
N ALA A 29 20.27 -14.81 -27.38
CA ALA A 29 19.39 -14.01 -26.53
C ALA A 29 18.53 -14.87 -25.60
N THR A 30 17.95 -15.96 -26.12
CA THR A 30 17.12 -16.88 -25.31
C THR A 30 17.93 -17.53 -24.20
N LYS A 31 19.15 -17.99 -24.52
CA LYS A 31 20.08 -18.55 -23.52
C LYS A 31 20.45 -17.51 -22.47
N ALA A 32 20.79 -16.29 -22.89
CA ALA A 32 21.16 -15.21 -21.99
C ALA A 32 20.02 -14.82 -21.03
N ILE A 33 18.77 -14.82 -21.50
CA ILE A 33 17.58 -14.59 -20.65
C ILE A 33 17.42 -15.70 -19.60
N ALA A 34 17.63 -16.97 -19.98
CA ALA A 34 17.56 -18.09 -19.05
C ALA A 34 18.66 -18.02 -17.98
N ASP A 35 19.87 -17.65 -18.39
CA ASP A 35 21.02 -17.47 -17.50
C ASP A 35 20.81 -16.27 -16.56
N PHE A 36 20.25 -15.15 -17.04
CA PHE A 36 19.86 -14.00 -16.21
C PHE A 36 18.87 -14.40 -15.12
N LYS A 37 17.80 -15.14 -15.47
CA LYS A 37 16.81 -15.61 -14.48
C LYS A 37 17.46 -16.45 -13.39
N ARG A 38 18.37 -17.35 -13.76
CA ARG A 38 19.12 -18.18 -12.81
C ARG A 38 20.02 -17.32 -11.92
N ALA A 39 20.74 -16.36 -12.51
CA ALA A 39 21.64 -15.46 -11.79
C ALA A 39 20.88 -14.54 -10.82
N TYR A 40 19.70 -14.02 -11.19
CA TYR A 40 18.88 -13.21 -10.29
C TYR A 40 18.48 -13.98 -9.03
N THR A 41 18.07 -15.25 -9.18
CA THR A 41 17.67 -16.10 -8.04
C THR A 41 18.87 -16.52 -7.17
N GLN A 42 20.05 -16.74 -7.76
CA GLN A 42 21.21 -17.30 -7.04
C GLN A 42 22.18 -16.24 -6.52
N ASN A 43 22.41 -15.17 -7.28
CA ASN A 43 23.36 -14.12 -6.95
C ASN A 43 23.02 -12.78 -7.66
N ARG A 44 21.94 -12.15 -7.18
CA ARG A 44 21.44 -10.86 -7.70
C ARG A 44 22.48 -9.74 -7.74
N HIS A 45 23.40 -9.68 -6.78
CA HIS A 45 24.44 -8.66 -6.70
C HIS A 45 25.50 -8.77 -7.82
N SER A 46 25.59 -9.92 -8.49
CA SER A 46 26.52 -10.11 -9.62
C SER A 46 25.99 -9.57 -10.95
N LEU A 47 24.74 -9.16 -11.01
CA LEU A 47 24.12 -8.66 -12.23
C LEU A 47 24.53 -7.20 -12.50
N PRO A 48 24.72 -6.78 -13.76
CA PRO A 48 24.97 -5.39 -14.09
C PRO A 48 23.83 -4.48 -13.60
N GLN A 49 24.19 -3.45 -12.84
CA GLN A 49 23.25 -2.47 -12.28
C GLN A 49 23.75 -1.05 -12.55
N THR A 50 22.84 -0.14 -12.84
CA THR A 50 23.11 1.30 -12.70
C THR A 50 23.02 1.70 -11.23
N ASP A 51 23.46 2.90 -10.87
CA ASP A 51 23.32 3.40 -9.49
C ASP A 51 21.85 3.46 -9.05
N SER A 52 20.93 3.82 -9.94
CA SER A 52 19.47 3.80 -9.70
C SER A 52 18.97 2.38 -9.41
N GLU A 53 19.44 1.39 -10.18
CA GLU A 53 18.96 0.01 -10.05
C GLU A 53 19.51 -0.62 -8.77
N ARG A 54 20.77 -0.32 -8.44
CA ARG A 54 21.35 -0.71 -7.15
C ARG A 54 20.67 -0.02 -5.99
N ALA A 55 20.34 1.27 -6.09
CA ALA A 55 19.62 1.98 -5.04
C ALA A 55 18.24 1.36 -4.78
N PHE A 56 17.48 1.04 -5.84
CA PHE A 56 16.20 0.38 -5.69
C PHE A 56 16.33 -1.05 -5.13
N HIS A 57 17.36 -1.79 -5.51
CA HIS A 57 17.64 -3.10 -4.93
C HIS A 57 17.78 -3.06 -3.39
N LEU A 58 18.52 -2.06 -2.89
CA LEU A 58 18.66 -1.82 -1.45
C LEU A 58 17.33 -1.42 -0.79
N VAL A 59 16.47 -0.68 -1.50
CA VAL A 59 15.09 -0.39 -1.05
C VAL A 59 14.27 -1.67 -0.92
N ALA A 60 14.34 -2.58 -1.90
CA ALA A 60 13.60 -3.84 -1.85
C ALA A 60 14.07 -4.74 -0.69
N GLU A 61 15.36 -4.75 -0.41
CA GLU A 61 15.92 -5.44 0.75
C GLU A 61 15.47 -4.82 2.07
N ALA A 62 15.55 -3.49 2.19
CA ALA A 62 15.07 -2.77 3.37
C ALA A 62 13.57 -2.96 3.60
N ALA A 63 12.75 -2.95 2.54
CA ALA A 63 11.31 -3.22 2.62
C ALA A 63 11.03 -4.62 3.16
N SER A 64 11.79 -5.63 2.72
CA SER A 64 11.67 -7.00 3.24
C SER A 64 12.01 -7.11 4.72
N LEU A 65 13.02 -6.36 5.16
CA LEU A 65 13.41 -6.28 6.56
C LEU A 65 12.33 -5.61 7.41
N ILE A 66 11.85 -4.44 6.98
CA ILE A 66 10.93 -3.60 7.74
C ILE A 66 9.50 -4.16 7.73
N ASP A 67 8.94 -4.47 6.56
CA ASP A 67 7.52 -4.79 6.44
C ASP A 67 7.21 -6.27 6.73
N TYR A 68 8.17 -7.17 6.56
CA TYR A 68 7.94 -8.62 6.64
C TYR A 68 8.74 -9.36 7.71
N ARG A 69 9.85 -8.81 8.22
CA ARG A 69 10.66 -9.48 9.26
C ARG A 69 10.57 -8.78 10.62
N LEU A 70 10.63 -7.46 10.64
CA LEU A 70 10.56 -6.67 11.87
C LEU A 70 9.31 -6.98 12.72
N PRO A 71 8.09 -7.10 12.14
CA PRO A 71 6.87 -7.32 12.95
C PRO A 71 6.85 -8.64 13.72
N PHE A 72 7.69 -9.61 13.31
CA PHE A 72 7.76 -10.94 13.91
C PHE A 72 9.06 -11.18 14.69
N SER A 73 9.86 -10.13 14.90
CA SER A 73 11.17 -10.23 15.56
C SER A 73 11.10 -9.92 17.06
N ASP A 74 11.96 -10.56 17.85
CA ASP A 74 12.17 -10.17 19.26
C ASP A 74 12.91 -8.82 19.35
N GLU A 75 12.88 -8.19 20.52
CA GLU A 75 13.46 -6.85 20.75
C GLU A 75 14.94 -6.75 20.32
N ASN A 76 15.76 -7.77 20.63
CA ASN A 76 17.18 -7.77 20.30
C ASN A 76 17.44 -7.89 18.79
N THR A 77 16.56 -8.60 18.09
CA THR A 77 16.62 -8.78 16.64
C THR A 77 16.04 -7.57 15.92
N ALA A 78 14.99 -6.95 16.48
CA ALA A 78 14.33 -5.78 15.95
C ALA A 78 15.30 -4.61 15.78
N GLU A 79 16.11 -4.29 16.80
CA GLU A 79 17.09 -3.20 16.71
C GLU A 79 18.12 -3.42 15.59
N LYS A 80 18.59 -4.67 15.43
CA LYS A 80 19.53 -5.04 14.35
C LYS A 80 18.89 -4.90 12.97
N ILE A 81 17.63 -5.32 12.83
CA ILE A 81 16.86 -5.17 11.60
C ILE A 81 16.71 -3.69 11.24
N ILE A 82 16.33 -2.84 12.21
CA ILE A 82 16.15 -1.40 12.02
C ILE A 82 17.47 -0.75 11.58
N ASN A 83 18.58 -1.04 12.27
CA ASN A 83 19.89 -0.47 11.91
C ASN A 83 20.33 -0.91 10.51
N THR A 84 20.18 -2.20 10.20
CA THR A 84 20.52 -2.73 8.86
C THR A 84 19.67 -2.08 7.77
N ALA A 85 18.36 -1.95 7.98
CA ALA A 85 17.48 -1.33 7.00
C ALA A 85 17.82 0.16 6.81
N HIS A 86 18.15 0.90 7.87
CA HIS A 86 18.61 2.28 7.76
C HIS A 86 19.91 2.41 6.97
N ASP A 87 20.88 1.52 7.18
CA ASP A 87 22.14 1.51 6.44
C ASP A 87 21.91 1.29 4.95
N LEU A 88 21.07 0.30 4.59
CA LEU A 88 20.67 0.03 3.21
C LEU A 88 20.01 1.25 2.55
N LEU A 89 19.05 1.90 3.24
CA LEU A 89 18.35 3.06 2.71
C LEU A 89 19.27 4.30 2.61
N ASN A 90 20.18 4.50 3.55
CA ASN A 90 21.17 5.58 3.48
C ASN A 90 22.12 5.37 2.28
N GLU A 91 22.59 4.14 2.07
CA GLU A 91 23.39 3.79 0.89
C GLU A 91 22.60 4.04 -0.39
N ALA A 92 21.33 3.63 -0.45
CA ALA A 92 20.45 3.88 -1.60
C ALA A 92 20.35 5.38 -1.94
N THR A 93 20.14 6.24 -0.94
CA THR A 93 20.11 7.71 -1.15
C THR A 93 21.47 8.32 -1.52
N THR A 94 22.57 7.65 -1.21
CA THR A 94 23.92 8.07 -1.59
C THR A 94 24.21 7.71 -3.04
N LEU A 95 23.78 6.52 -3.47
CA LEU A 95 23.91 6.04 -4.85
C LEU A 95 23.01 6.84 -5.80
N ASP A 96 21.74 7.00 -5.44
CA ASP A 96 20.77 7.74 -6.23
C ASP A 96 20.01 8.75 -5.35
N LYS A 97 20.32 10.03 -5.58
CA LYS A 97 19.66 11.14 -4.88
C LYS A 97 18.17 11.22 -5.21
N ASN A 98 17.73 10.65 -6.33
CA ASN A 98 16.33 10.60 -6.76
C ASN A 98 15.66 9.26 -6.38
N CYS A 99 16.29 8.45 -5.51
CA CYS A 99 15.65 7.28 -4.92
C CYS A 99 14.58 7.72 -3.90
N HIS A 100 13.42 8.16 -4.40
CA HIS A 100 12.36 8.74 -3.59
C HIS A 100 11.75 7.75 -2.59
N ASP A 101 11.69 6.46 -2.92
CA ASP A 101 11.27 5.44 -1.96
C ASP A 101 12.22 5.37 -0.76
N ALA A 102 13.54 5.39 -0.97
CA ALA A 102 14.49 5.39 0.13
C ALA A 102 14.33 6.62 1.03
N GLN A 103 14.16 7.81 0.42
CA GLN A 103 13.91 9.04 1.16
C GLN A 103 12.62 8.98 1.99
N ARG A 104 11.53 8.47 1.39
CA ARG A 104 10.23 8.33 2.06
C ARG A 104 10.30 7.34 3.22
N MET A 105 10.89 6.17 3.01
CA MET A 105 11.03 5.13 4.04
C MET A 105 11.91 5.62 5.20
N LEU A 106 13.01 6.34 4.93
CA LEU A 106 13.82 6.97 5.98
C LEU A 106 13.06 8.06 6.73
N ALA A 107 12.23 8.83 6.04
CA ALA A 107 11.42 9.87 6.68
C ALA A 107 10.35 9.27 7.60
N ALA A 108 9.80 8.09 7.27
CA ALA A 108 8.82 7.40 8.11
C ALA A 108 9.35 7.11 9.52
N SER A 109 10.64 6.75 9.67
CA SER A 109 11.25 6.50 10.98
C SER A 109 11.82 7.75 11.65
N ARG A 110 12.24 8.75 10.86
CA ARG A 110 12.91 9.97 11.37
C ARG A 110 11.95 11.08 11.77
N CYS A 111 10.76 11.12 11.19
CA CYS A 111 9.79 12.17 11.52
C CYS A 111 9.23 11.94 12.94
N PRO A 112 9.24 12.97 13.82
CA PRO A 112 8.86 12.80 15.22
C PRO A 112 7.34 12.67 15.45
N SER A 113 6.52 12.85 14.41
CA SER A 113 5.06 12.76 14.51
C SER A 113 4.42 12.55 13.13
N PHE A 114 3.17 12.10 13.11
CA PHE A 114 2.38 11.97 11.87
C PHE A 114 2.25 13.29 11.11
N GLU A 115 2.06 14.41 11.82
CA GLU A 115 1.95 15.74 11.20
C GLU A 115 3.30 16.20 10.62
N ALA A 116 4.42 15.89 11.28
CA ALA A 116 5.75 16.18 10.72
C ALA A 116 6.02 15.38 9.45
N TYR A 117 5.62 14.10 9.43
CA TYR A 117 5.76 13.26 8.25
C TYR A 117 4.83 13.70 7.11
N TYR A 118 3.59 14.08 7.42
CA TYR A 118 2.67 14.68 6.45
C TYR A 118 3.27 15.91 5.77
N ARG A 119 3.85 16.84 6.54
CA ARG A 119 4.49 18.05 5.98
C ARG A 119 5.68 17.69 5.10
N PHE A 120 6.55 16.80 5.56
CA PHE A 120 7.69 16.32 4.76
C PHE A 120 7.24 15.79 3.39
N LEU A 121 6.19 14.95 3.36
CA LEU A 121 5.64 14.39 2.13
C LEU A 121 5.01 15.48 1.25
N LYS A 122 4.22 16.37 1.86
CA LYS A 122 3.49 17.42 1.14
C LYS A 122 4.41 18.45 0.50
N ASP A 123 5.49 18.83 1.18
CA ASP A 123 6.44 19.85 0.74
C ASP A 123 7.28 19.39 -0.46
N ARG A 124 7.42 18.07 -0.65
CA ARG A 124 8.23 17.47 -1.73
C ARG A 124 7.40 16.83 -2.84
N LEU A 125 6.08 16.75 -2.70
CA LEU A 125 5.19 16.06 -3.64
C LEU A 125 5.42 16.51 -5.09
N ASP A 126 5.45 17.82 -5.34
CA ASP A 126 5.58 18.37 -6.69
C ASP A 126 6.96 18.09 -7.30
N GLN A 127 8.01 18.11 -6.47
CA GLN A 127 9.37 17.75 -6.90
C GLN A 127 9.45 16.27 -7.29
N VAL A 128 8.94 15.38 -6.44
CA VAL A 128 8.92 13.93 -6.69
C VAL A 128 8.11 13.62 -7.96
N ARG A 129 6.98 14.30 -8.16
CA ARG A 129 6.19 14.18 -9.39
C ARG A 129 7.01 14.57 -10.61
N SER A 130 7.63 15.75 -10.58
CA SER A 130 8.43 16.26 -11.69
C SER A 130 9.60 15.32 -12.03
N ASP A 131 10.29 14.78 -11.01
CA ASP A 131 11.41 13.87 -11.21
C ASP A 131 10.96 12.54 -11.83
N CYS A 132 9.84 11.98 -11.35
CA CYS A 132 9.25 10.76 -11.91
C CYS A 132 8.71 10.96 -13.34
N GLU A 133 8.07 12.09 -13.63
CA GLU A 133 7.59 12.43 -14.98
C GLU A 133 8.76 12.62 -15.94
N ALA A 134 9.83 13.30 -15.52
CA ALA A 134 11.05 13.43 -16.31
C ALA A 134 11.72 12.06 -16.56
N ALA A 135 11.76 11.19 -15.56
CA ALA A 135 12.28 9.82 -15.70
C ALA A 135 11.43 9.00 -16.68
N ARG A 136 10.10 9.09 -16.59
CA ARG A 136 9.14 8.46 -17.52
C ARG A 136 9.35 8.94 -18.95
N ASP A 137 9.51 10.23 -19.15
CA ASP A 137 9.63 10.83 -20.48
C ASP A 137 11.02 10.62 -21.11
N ALA A 138 12.03 10.31 -20.28
CA ALA A 138 13.37 9.90 -20.73
C ALA A 138 13.49 8.41 -21.09
N VAL A 139 12.46 7.60 -20.84
CA VAL A 139 12.47 6.17 -21.15
C VAL A 139 12.61 5.95 -22.65
N CYS A 140 13.51 5.05 -23.02
CA CYS A 140 13.61 4.46 -24.34
C CYS A 140 13.62 2.94 -24.18
N GLY A 141 12.60 2.27 -24.73
CA GLY A 141 12.44 0.81 -24.71
C GLY A 141 12.92 0.16 -26.02
N HIS A 142 13.25 -1.13 -25.98
CA HIS A 142 13.52 -1.91 -27.20
C HIS A 142 12.24 -2.30 -27.92
N THR A 143 11.21 -2.58 -27.14
CA THR A 143 9.86 -2.88 -27.61
C THR A 143 8.88 -1.91 -26.97
N ILE A 144 7.69 -1.78 -27.57
CA ILE A 144 6.59 -0.98 -27.02
C ILE A 144 6.25 -1.44 -25.61
N LEU A 145 6.22 -2.76 -25.37
CA LEU A 145 5.92 -3.34 -24.06
C LEU A 145 7.00 -3.02 -23.01
N ASP A 146 8.28 -3.03 -23.39
CA ASP A 146 9.37 -2.65 -22.49
C ASP A 146 9.32 -1.16 -22.17
N GLU A 147 8.98 -0.32 -23.16
CA GLU A 147 8.82 1.12 -22.96
C GLU A 147 7.65 1.41 -22.02
N GLU A 148 6.49 0.79 -22.23
CA GLU A 148 5.32 0.92 -21.35
C GLU A 148 5.64 0.50 -19.92
N LEU A 149 6.29 -0.67 -19.73
CA LEU A 149 6.69 -1.13 -18.41
C LEU A 149 7.69 -0.17 -17.75
N ALA A 150 8.70 0.29 -18.48
CA ALA A 150 9.70 1.23 -17.95
C ALA A 150 9.07 2.58 -17.57
N ARG A 151 8.12 3.07 -18.38
CA ARG A 151 7.34 4.29 -18.08
C ARG A 151 6.48 4.11 -16.83
N GLU A 152 5.86 2.94 -16.67
CA GLU A 152 5.09 2.61 -15.46
C GLU A 152 6.01 2.61 -14.23
N LEU A 153 7.14 1.89 -14.30
CA LEU A 153 8.12 1.78 -13.20
C LEU A 153 8.67 3.15 -12.78
N ALA A 154 8.91 4.05 -13.74
CA ALA A 154 9.38 5.41 -13.46
C ALA A 154 8.39 6.23 -12.61
N MET A 155 7.09 5.97 -12.74
CA MET A 155 6.03 6.67 -11.99
C MET A 155 5.70 6.04 -10.64
N ARG A 156 6.07 4.78 -10.39
CA ARG A 156 5.73 4.08 -9.13
C ARG A 156 6.21 4.77 -7.85
N PRO A 157 7.42 5.38 -7.79
CA PRO A 157 7.84 6.13 -6.60
C PRO A 157 6.90 7.31 -6.29
N TYR A 158 6.45 8.05 -7.30
CA TYR A 158 5.45 9.12 -7.13
C TYR A 158 4.12 8.58 -6.63
N ILE A 159 3.62 7.49 -7.24
CA ILE A 159 2.35 6.86 -6.83
C ILE A 159 2.41 6.43 -5.36
N ARG A 160 3.48 5.73 -4.94
CA ARG A 160 3.67 5.35 -3.53
C ARG A 160 3.82 6.56 -2.61
N TRP A 161 4.48 7.62 -3.06
CA TRP A 161 4.61 8.87 -2.31
C TRP A 161 3.25 9.53 -2.06
N ALA A 162 2.46 9.70 -3.12
CA ALA A 162 1.13 10.29 -3.06
C ALA A 162 0.17 9.43 -2.22
N ALA A 163 0.21 8.10 -2.36
CA ALA A 163 -0.60 7.19 -1.55
C ALA A 163 -0.26 7.30 -0.06
N THR A 164 1.04 7.36 0.27
CA THR A 164 1.49 7.58 1.65
C THR A 164 1.03 8.93 2.17
N LEU A 165 1.13 9.99 1.36
CA LEU A 165 0.66 11.32 1.72
C LEU A 165 -0.85 11.32 2.01
N ALA A 166 -1.66 10.62 1.19
CA ALA A 166 -3.09 10.49 1.39
C ALA A 166 -3.45 9.78 2.70
N VAL A 167 -2.74 8.69 3.03
CA VAL A 167 -2.90 8.00 4.33
C VAL A 167 -2.53 8.95 5.49
N ARG A 168 -1.43 9.69 5.39
CA ARG A 168 -1.05 10.65 6.44
C ARG A 168 -2.03 11.83 6.52
N ALA A 169 -2.60 12.27 5.40
CA ALA A 169 -3.64 13.28 5.37
C ALA A 169 -4.90 12.79 6.10
N LEU A 170 -5.32 11.54 5.87
CA LEU A 170 -6.42 10.91 6.60
C LEU A 170 -6.16 10.87 8.11
N ILE A 171 -5.00 10.37 8.53
CA ILE A 171 -4.61 10.29 9.96
C ILE A 171 -4.56 11.69 10.61
N CYS A 172 -4.06 12.70 9.89
CA CYS A 172 -3.96 14.07 10.40
C CYS A 172 -5.28 14.88 10.28
N GLY A 173 -6.40 14.24 9.93
CA GLY A 173 -7.71 14.92 9.86
C GLY A 173 -7.92 15.81 8.64
N ARG A 174 -7.09 15.68 7.59
CA ARG A 174 -7.10 16.50 6.37
C ARG A 174 -7.89 15.82 5.26
N TYR A 175 -9.13 15.44 5.54
CA TYR A 175 -9.91 14.52 4.71
C TYR A 175 -10.14 15.01 3.28
N ARG A 176 -10.38 16.31 3.06
CA ARG A 176 -10.53 16.87 1.70
C ARG A 176 -9.24 16.76 0.88
N VAL A 177 -8.10 17.07 1.50
CA VAL A 177 -6.79 16.91 0.85
C VAL A 177 -6.52 15.44 0.53
N ALA A 178 -6.89 14.53 1.42
CA ALA A 178 -6.79 13.10 1.16
C ALA A 178 -7.68 12.69 -0.02
N ALA A 179 -8.94 13.15 -0.08
CA ALA A 179 -9.87 12.84 -1.16
C ALA A 179 -9.33 13.31 -2.52
N ASP A 180 -8.85 14.55 -2.60
CA ASP A 180 -8.28 15.10 -3.85
C ASP A 180 -7.09 14.27 -4.35
N LEU A 181 -6.17 13.90 -3.45
CA LEU A 181 -5.02 13.05 -3.77
C LEU A 181 -5.43 11.66 -4.25
N LEU A 182 -6.45 11.07 -3.62
CA LEU A 182 -6.90 9.72 -3.93
C LEU A 182 -7.63 9.66 -5.27
N GLN A 183 -8.38 10.71 -5.62
CA GLN A 183 -8.98 10.83 -6.94
C GLN A 183 -7.89 10.90 -8.03
N GLU A 184 -6.87 11.74 -7.84
CA GLU A 184 -5.74 11.81 -8.76
C GLU A 184 -5.01 10.45 -8.89
N LEU A 185 -4.81 9.76 -7.76
CA LEU A 185 -4.17 8.43 -7.74
C LEU A 185 -4.95 7.41 -8.56
N LEU A 186 -6.29 7.37 -8.44
CA LEU A 186 -7.12 6.45 -9.20
C LEU A 186 -7.12 6.75 -10.71
N ASP A 187 -6.89 8.01 -11.10
CA ASP A 187 -6.76 8.40 -12.51
C ASP A 187 -5.40 7.95 -13.10
N ILE A 188 -4.31 8.03 -12.33
CA ILE A 188 -2.95 7.68 -12.80
C ILE A 188 -2.59 6.20 -12.61
N ASP A 189 -3.26 5.51 -11.68
CA ASP A 189 -3.11 4.08 -11.39
C ASP A 189 -4.47 3.37 -11.50
N PRO A 190 -5.01 3.16 -12.73
CA PRO A 190 -6.34 2.57 -12.92
C PRO A 190 -6.46 1.12 -12.44
N GLN A 191 -5.35 0.45 -12.15
CA GLN A 191 -5.30 -0.90 -11.59
C GLN A 191 -5.25 -0.90 -10.05
N ASP A 192 -5.23 0.29 -9.44
CA ASP A 192 -5.19 0.51 -7.99
C ASP A 192 -4.12 -0.33 -7.27
N ARG A 193 -2.91 -0.39 -7.84
CA ARG A 193 -1.79 -1.11 -7.23
C ARG A 193 -1.33 -0.47 -5.93
N SER A 194 -1.55 0.84 -5.78
CA SER A 194 -1.33 1.57 -4.54
C SER A 194 -2.38 1.30 -3.45
N GLY A 195 -3.54 0.74 -3.82
CA GLY A 195 -4.68 0.56 -2.92
C GLY A 195 -5.34 1.89 -2.54
N ALA A 196 -5.23 2.94 -3.35
CA ALA A 196 -5.86 4.23 -3.11
C ALA A 196 -7.37 4.08 -2.83
N ARG A 197 -8.07 3.14 -3.50
CA ARG A 197 -9.52 2.94 -3.27
C ARG A 197 -9.87 2.59 -1.81
N TYR A 198 -9.02 1.82 -1.13
CA TYR A 198 -9.23 1.42 0.25
C TYR A 198 -9.13 2.61 1.20
N THR A 199 -8.12 3.46 1.01
CA THR A 199 -7.99 4.72 1.77
C THR A 199 -9.12 5.68 1.42
N ALA A 200 -9.57 5.72 0.16
CA ALA A 200 -10.67 6.56 -0.28
C ALA A 200 -11.99 6.18 0.39
N ALA A 201 -12.27 4.88 0.56
CA ALA A 201 -13.44 4.41 1.29
C ALA A 201 -13.49 4.98 2.71
N LEU A 202 -12.36 4.90 3.44
CA LEU A 202 -12.25 5.47 4.79
C LEU A 202 -12.39 6.99 4.78
N VAL A 203 -11.76 7.69 3.84
CA VAL A 203 -11.84 9.15 3.69
C VAL A 203 -13.27 9.61 3.44
N TYR A 204 -14.01 8.97 2.53
CA TYR A 204 -15.39 9.33 2.24
C TYR A 204 -16.32 9.01 3.41
N ALA A 205 -16.07 7.94 4.17
CA ALA A 205 -16.78 7.70 5.43
C ALA A 205 -16.48 8.76 6.51
N LYS A 206 -15.27 9.34 6.54
CA LYS A 206 -14.94 10.49 7.40
C LYS A 206 -15.59 11.79 6.93
N LEU A 207 -15.72 11.99 5.63
CA LEU A 207 -16.40 13.15 5.03
C LEU A 207 -17.93 13.04 5.04
N GLU A 208 -18.46 11.86 5.36
CA GLU A 208 -19.89 11.53 5.24
C GLU A 208 -20.42 11.67 3.81
N ASP A 209 -19.55 11.41 2.83
CA ASP A 209 -19.84 11.52 1.40
C ASP A 209 -20.20 10.16 0.80
N GLU A 210 -21.46 9.76 0.95
CA GLU A 210 -21.98 8.50 0.43
C GLU A 210 -21.96 8.45 -1.10
N GLN A 211 -22.14 9.60 -1.77
CA GLN A 211 -22.16 9.65 -3.23
C GLN A 211 -20.76 9.37 -3.79
N ALA A 212 -19.72 9.96 -3.20
CA ALA A 212 -18.35 9.68 -3.59
C ALA A 212 -17.94 8.24 -3.28
N LEU A 213 -18.37 7.69 -2.14
CA LEU A 213 -18.16 6.28 -1.80
C LEU A 213 -18.77 5.35 -2.86
N GLU A 214 -20.02 5.60 -3.25
CA GLU A 214 -20.70 4.82 -4.28
C GLU A 214 -20.01 4.96 -5.64
N SER A 215 -19.54 6.17 -5.99
CA SER A 215 -18.81 6.40 -7.23
C SER A 215 -17.52 5.58 -7.29
N ILE A 216 -16.74 5.51 -6.22
CA ILE A 216 -15.51 4.71 -6.23
C ILE A 216 -15.81 3.20 -6.22
N ALA A 217 -16.88 2.76 -5.56
CA ALA A 217 -17.31 1.37 -5.62
C ALA A 217 -17.58 0.97 -7.08
N LEU A 218 -18.39 1.77 -7.79
CA LEU A 218 -18.69 1.56 -9.21
C LEU A 218 -17.44 1.58 -10.11
N CYS A 219 -16.53 2.54 -9.91
CA CYS A 219 -15.30 2.65 -10.69
C CYS A 219 -14.34 1.48 -10.46
N THR A 220 -14.36 0.88 -9.27
CA THR A 220 -13.43 -0.19 -8.87
C THR A 220 -14.05 -1.59 -8.87
N LEU A 221 -15.32 -1.73 -9.27
CA LEU A 221 -16.02 -3.02 -9.44
C LEU A 221 -15.20 -4.07 -10.22
N ARG A 222 -14.40 -3.63 -11.20
CA ARG A 222 -13.59 -4.54 -12.05
C ARG A 222 -12.29 -5.00 -11.39
N LEU A 223 -11.88 -4.38 -10.29
CA LEU A 223 -10.62 -4.64 -9.60
C LEU A 223 -10.77 -5.65 -8.45
N GLY A 224 -12.00 -5.84 -7.96
CA GLY A 224 -12.35 -6.78 -6.90
C GLY A 224 -13.14 -7.99 -7.38
N ASP A 225 -13.72 -8.73 -6.44
CA ASP A 225 -14.72 -9.74 -6.75
C ASP A 225 -16.04 -9.04 -7.13
N PRO A 226 -16.64 -9.32 -8.30
CA PRO A 226 -17.92 -8.74 -8.68
C PRO A 226 -19.08 -9.09 -7.74
N ALA A 227 -18.93 -10.16 -6.94
CA ALA A 227 -19.98 -10.67 -6.06
C ALA A 227 -19.92 -10.09 -4.63
N HIS A 228 -18.77 -9.57 -4.20
CA HIS A 228 -18.56 -9.13 -2.82
C HIS A 228 -17.72 -7.87 -2.74
N GLU A 229 -18.16 -6.91 -1.93
CA GLU A 229 -17.34 -5.75 -1.58
C GLU A 229 -16.21 -6.14 -0.63
N ASP A 230 -15.07 -5.43 -0.73
CA ASP A 230 -13.96 -5.63 0.20
C ASP A 230 -14.23 -5.04 1.59
N ALA A 231 -13.41 -5.46 2.56
CA ALA A 231 -13.54 -5.07 3.95
C ALA A 231 -13.53 -3.54 4.17
N TRP A 232 -12.72 -2.76 3.44
CA TRP A 232 -12.67 -1.31 3.62
C TRP A 232 -13.97 -0.64 3.17
N MET A 233 -14.54 -1.09 2.04
CA MET A 233 -15.82 -0.59 1.56
C MET A 233 -16.95 -0.92 2.53
N LEU A 234 -17.03 -2.17 2.99
CA LEU A 234 -18.04 -2.59 3.95
C LEU A 234 -17.90 -1.84 5.29
N LEU A 235 -16.69 -1.67 5.82
CA LEU A 235 -16.43 -0.88 7.02
C LEU A 235 -16.84 0.60 6.84
N ALA A 236 -16.57 1.18 5.67
CA ALA A 236 -17.00 2.55 5.34
C ALA A 236 -18.54 2.66 5.28
N ARG A 237 -19.23 1.70 4.65
CA ARG A 237 -20.70 1.66 4.58
C ARG A 237 -21.34 1.46 5.96
N ILE A 238 -20.79 0.57 6.79
CA ILE A 238 -21.21 0.38 8.19
C ILE A 238 -21.07 1.70 8.95
N ALA A 239 -19.92 2.38 8.83
CA ALA A 239 -19.69 3.65 9.51
C ALA A 239 -20.70 4.74 9.08
N LEU A 240 -20.97 4.88 7.79
CA LEU A 240 -21.96 5.84 7.28
C LEU A 240 -23.39 5.53 7.74
N ALA A 241 -23.81 4.25 7.68
CA ALA A 241 -25.12 3.82 8.14
C ALA A 241 -25.28 4.08 9.65
N TYR A 242 -24.27 3.72 10.44
CA TYR A 242 -24.27 3.94 11.89
C TYR A 242 -24.36 5.44 12.25
N LYS A 243 -23.56 6.30 11.60
CA LYS A 243 -23.60 7.76 11.82
C LYS A 243 -24.97 8.37 11.51
N ARG A 244 -25.67 7.85 10.48
CA ARG A 244 -27.05 8.22 10.14
C ARG A 244 -28.11 7.63 11.06
N ARG A 245 -27.72 6.79 12.03
CA ARG A 245 -28.60 6.01 12.90
C ARG A 245 -29.49 5.01 12.14
N ASP A 246 -29.09 4.63 10.93
CA ASP A 246 -29.70 3.52 10.20
C ASP A 246 -29.03 2.21 10.64
N ILE A 247 -29.45 1.75 11.83
CA ILE A 247 -28.88 0.54 12.44
C ILE A 247 -29.22 -0.70 11.61
N GLN A 248 -30.36 -0.71 10.90
CA GLN A 248 -30.73 -1.84 10.05
C GLN A 248 -29.75 -1.97 8.88
N ALA A 249 -29.44 -0.87 8.18
CA ALA A 249 -28.44 -0.89 7.12
C ALA A 249 -27.04 -1.24 7.65
N ALA A 250 -26.65 -0.72 8.81
CA ALA A 250 -25.36 -1.04 9.43
C ALA A 250 -25.25 -2.55 9.76
N GLU A 251 -26.32 -3.17 10.26
CA GLU A 251 -26.35 -4.61 10.52
C GLU A 251 -26.31 -5.45 9.23
N LEU A 252 -26.99 -5.01 8.17
CA LEU A 252 -26.93 -5.69 6.87
C LEU A 252 -25.51 -5.75 6.32
N PHE A 253 -24.79 -4.62 6.33
CA PHE A 253 -23.39 -4.60 5.88
C PHE A 253 -22.45 -5.37 6.81
N LEU A 254 -22.71 -5.37 8.12
CA LEU A 254 -21.96 -6.20 9.07
C LEU A 254 -22.17 -7.70 8.78
N HIS A 255 -23.40 -8.13 8.53
CA HIS A 255 -23.69 -9.51 8.16
C HIS A 255 -22.97 -9.92 6.87
N GLU A 256 -22.99 -9.04 5.85
CA GLU A 256 -22.25 -9.27 4.61
C GLU A 256 -20.76 -9.46 4.90
N LEU A 257 -20.14 -8.52 5.64
CA LEU A 257 -18.74 -8.60 6.03
C LEU A 257 -18.41 -9.90 6.80
N MET A 258 -19.26 -10.29 7.76
CA MET A 258 -19.06 -11.53 8.51
C MET A 258 -19.20 -12.79 7.64
N SER A 259 -20.06 -12.75 6.62
CA SER A 259 -20.25 -13.87 5.69
C SER A 259 -19.12 -13.98 4.66
N SER A 260 -18.50 -12.85 4.30
CA SER A 260 -17.44 -12.77 3.29
C SER A 260 -16.05 -13.13 3.84
N TYR A 261 -15.84 -12.99 5.16
CA TYR A 261 -14.52 -13.14 5.76
C TYR A 261 -14.47 -14.25 6.83
N PRO A 262 -13.44 -15.14 6.77
CA PRO A 262 -13.25 -16.14 7.82
C PRO A 262 -12.88 -15.47 9.15
N GLN A 263 -13.38 -16.01 10.25
CA GLN A 263 -13.10 -15.52 11.61
C GLN A 263 -13.43 -14.03 11.85
N ALA A 264 -14.31 -13.44 11.04
CA ALA A 264 -14.63 -12.02 11.09
C ALA A 264 -15.04 -11.54 12.49
N ALA A 265 -15.83 -12.34 13.21
CA ALA A 265 -16.23 -12.01 14.58
C ALA A 265 -15.04 -11.74 15.50
N ALA A 266 -14.03 -12.63 15.48
CA ALA A 266 -12.85 -12.51 16.32
C ALA A 266 -12.02 -11.26 15.97
N VAL A 267 -11.86 -10.97 14.67
CA VAL A 267 -11.14 -9.78 14.20
C VAL A 267 -11.84 -8.49 14.62
N LEU A 268 -13.16 -8.42 14.45
CA LEU A 268 -13.98 -7.26 14.82
C LEU A 268 -14.09 -7.03 16.33
N MET A 269 -13.94 -8.09 17.13
CA MET A 269 -13.90 -7.99 18.59
C MET A 269 -12.54 -7.49 19.10
N ARG A 270 -11.44 -7.88 18.44
CA ARG A 270 -10.08 -7.50 18.86
C ARG A 270 -9.68 -6.11 18.39
N GLN A 271 -9.99 -5.78 17.13
CA GLN A 271 -9.62 -4.51 16.48
C GLN A 271 -8.16 -4.11 16.70
N ASP A 272 -7.25 -5.08 16.49
CA ASP A 272 -5.83 -4.86 16.73
C ASP A 272 -5.25 -3.83 15.75
N GLU A 273 -4.38 -2.96 16.26
CA GLU A 273 -3.58 -2.06 15.43
C GLU A 273 -2.31 -2.76 14.94
N LEU A 274 -2.10 -2.70 13.63
CA LEU A 274 -0.91 -3.19 12.97
C LEU A 274 -0.01 -2.01 12.58
N PRO A 275 1.32 -2.22 12.56
CA PRO A 275 2.24 -1.25 11.97
C PRO A 275 1.91 -1.00 10.50
N ASP A 276 1.96 0.27 10.08
CA ASP A 276 1.80 0.65 8.68
C ASP A 276 2.92 0.04 7.82
N GLY A 277 2.57 -0.44 6.62
CA GLY A 277 3.56 -0.81 5.61
C GLY A 277 4.37 0.41 5.15
N VAL A 278 5.70 0.33 5.27
CA VAL A 278 6.60 1.46 5.03
C VAL A 278 6.92 1.59 3.54
N PHE A 279 7.12 0.48 2.82
CA PHE A 279 7.29 0.52 1.36
C PHE A 279 5.97 0.80 0.64
N CYS A 280 4.90 0.09 0.98
CA CYS A 280 3.54 0.34 0.50
C CYS A 280 2.56 -0.41 1.41
N ARG A 281 1.25 -0.33 1.15
CA ARG A 281 0.27 -1.18 1.85
C ARG A 281 0.68 -2.64 1.72
N ILE A 282 0.60 -3.39 2.82
CA ILE A 282 0.99 -4.81 2.86
C ILE A 282 0.10 -5.60 1.90
N SER A 283 0.72 -6.45 1.07
CA SER A 283 -0.03 -7.33 0.17
C SER A 283 -0.63 -8.50 0.94
N VAL A 284 -1.95 -8.53 0.98
CA VAL A 284 -2.76 -9.59 1.60
C VAL A 284 -3.60 -10.29 0.53
N ARG A 285 -3.99 -11.54 0.80
CA ARG A 285 -4.87 -12.28 -0.09
C ARG A 285 -6.29 -11.72 0.01
N PRO A 286 -6.99 -11.43 -1.10
CA PRO A 286 -8.39 -11.02 -1.05
C PRO A 286 -9.26 -12.05 -0.31
N PHE A 287 -10.20 -11.57 0.49
CA PHE A 287 -11.13 -12.32 1.33
C PHE A 287 -10.46 -13.25 2.34
N SER A 288 -9.24 -12.91 2.78
CA SER A 288 -8.56 -13.60 3.89
C SER A 288 -8.79 -12.90 5.22
N GLU A 289 -8.54 -13.63 6.31
CA GLU A 289 -8.49 -13.06 7.66
C GLU A 289 -7.48 -11.90 7.76
N ASP A 290 -6.34 -12.02 7.09
CA ASP A 290 -5.31 -10.97 7.04
C ASP A 290 -5.82 -9.68 6.38
N GLU A 291 -6.63 -9.79 5.32
CA GLU A 291 -7.23 -8.61 4.67
C GLU A 291 -8.19 -7.89 5.62
N LEU A 292 -9.07 -8.62 6.30
CA LEU A 292 -9.97 -8.02 7.27
C LEU A 292 -9.21 -7.41 8.45
N THR A 293 -8.18 -8.10 8.96
CA THR A 293 -7.35 -7.59 10.06
C THR A 293 -6.66 -6.28 9.67
N LEU A 294 -6.07 -6.23 8.47
CA LEU A 294 -5.47 -5.01 7.95
C LEU A 294 -6.50 -3.89 7.77
N ALA A 295 -7.67 -4.19 7.19
CA ALA A 295 -8.74 -3.23 6.97
C ALA A 295 -9.27 -2.65 8.29
N VAL A 296 -9.46 -3.48 9.32
CA VAL A 296 -9.90 -3.06 10.65
C VAL A 296 -8.85 -2.18 11.32
N SER A 297 -7.56 -2.54 11.24
CA SER A 297 -6.45 -1.73 11.73
C SER A 297 -6.42 -0.34 11.07
N GLU A 298 -6.50 -0.28 9.74
CA GLU A 298 -6.52 1.00 9.00
C GLU A 298 -7.80 1.81 9.27
N ALA A 299 -8.93 1.14 9.53
CA ALA A 299 -10.20 1.76 9.89
C ALA A 299 -10.25 2.28 11.34
N SER A 300 -9.17 2.19 12.13
CA SER A 300 -9.05 2.79 13.46
C SER A 300 -9.49 4.27 13.48
N VAL A 301 -9.22 5.02 12.41
CA VAL A 301 -9.68 6.42 12.22
C VAL A 301 -11.21 6.61 12.24
N LEU A 302 -11.97 5.53 12.02
CA LEU A 302 -13.42 5.44 12.15
C LEU A 302 -13.82 4.79 13.49
N LEU A 303 -13.17 3.67 13.84
CA LEU A 303 -13.58 2.80 14.96
C LEU A 303 -13.24 3.38 16.34
N GLN A 304 -12.19 4.20 16.43
CA GLN A 304 -11.73 4.82 17.68
C GLN A 304 -12.17 6.28 17.82
N GLU A 305 -13.01 6.77 16.90
CA GLU A 305 -13.53 8.14 16.96
C GLU A 305 -14.51 8.31 18.12
N GLY A 306 -14.35 9.40 18.89
CA GLY A 306 -15.25 9.80 19.97
C GLY A 306 -14.76 9.40 21.36
N CYS A 307 -15.50 9.84 22.38
CA CYS A 307 -15.25 9.45 23.76
C CYS A 307 -16.30 8.41 24.16
N ASP A 308 -15.84 7.21 24.52
CA ASP A 308 -16.63 6.19 25.20
C ASP A 308 -15.75 5.62 26.33
N ASP A 309 -16.37 5.04 27.35
CA ASP A 309 -15.66 4.39 28.48
C ASP A 309 -15.05 3.04 28.06
N GLY A 310 -15.31 2.60 26.82
CA GLY A 310 -14.75 1.39 26.22
C GLY A 310 -13.34 1.58 25.64
N ALA A 311 -12.71 0.47 25.26
CA ALA A 311 -11.40 0.47 24.62
C ALA A 311 -11.41 1.09 23.20
N HIS A 312 -12.58 1.16 22.56
CA HIS A 312 -12.80 1.75 21.24
C HIS A 312 -13.83 2.88 21.30
N GLY A 313 -14.00 3.62 20.19
CA GLY A 313 -15.06 4.62 20.05
C GLY A 313 -16.45 3.97 19.97
N PRO A 314 -17.55 4.75 19.97
CA PRO A 314 -18.91 4.23 19.98
C PRO A 314 -19.22 3.26 18.82
N LEU A 315 -18.70 3.56 17.62
CA LEU A 315 -18.83 2.67 16.46
C LEU A 315 -18.06 1.36 16.67
N GLY A 316 -16.79 1.43 17.10
CA GLY A 316 -15.97 0.26 17.37
C GLY A 316 -16.57 -0.65 18.45
N ASN A 317 -17.09 -0.07 19.53
CA ASN A 317 -17.77 -0.82 20.60
C ASN A 317 -19.09 -1.46 20.12
N TRP A 318 -19.87 -0.75 19.30
CA TRP A 318 -21.08 -1.32 18.70
C TRP A 318 -20.75 -2.50 17.79
N LEU A 319 -19.72 -2.35 16.95
CA LEU A 319 -19.27 -3.37 15.99
C LEU A 319 -18.81 -4.64 16.72
N ALA A 320 -17.96 -4.48 17.75
CA ALA A 320 -17.45 -5.60 18.55
C ALA A 320 -18.58 -6.37 19.25
N ARG A 321 -19.51 -5.66 19.91
CA ARG A 321 -20.65 -6.29 20.59
C ARG A 321 -21.56 -7.01 19.62
N ARG A 322 -21.86 -6.38 18.47
CA ARG A 322 -22.77 -6.96 17.50
C ARG A 322 -22.19 -8.20 16.83
N ALA A 323 -20.89 -8.19 16.52
CA ALA A 323 -20.17 -9.34 16.02
C ALA A 323 -20.20 -10.52 17.01
N GLU A 324 -20.05 -10.25 18.31
CA GLU A 324 -20.15 -11.26 19.37
C GLU A 324 -21.57 -11.87 19.45
N ASP A 325 -22.61 -11.04 19.39
CA ASP A 325 -24.00 -11.50 19.41
C ASP A 325 -24.33 -12.39 18.21
N LEU A 326 -23.86 -12.01 17.02
CA LEU A 326 -24.07 -12.78 15.80
C LEU A 326 -23.37 -14.14 15.85
N LEU A 327 -22.13 -14.19 16.34
CA LEU A 327 -21.39 -15.43 16.55
C LEU A 327 -22.12 -16.38 17.51
N LYS A 328 -22.74 -15.86 18.57
CA LYS A 328 -23.54 -16.66 19.52
C LYS A 328 -24.86 -17.15 18.93
N SER A 329 -25.41 -16.46 17.93
CA SER A 329 -26.68 -16.84 17.29
C SER A 329 -26.55 -17.92 16.22
N GLU A 330 -25.33 -18.10 15.68
CA GLU A 330 -25.00 -19.11 14.67
C GLU A 330 -24.45 -20.43 15.26
N ALA A 331 -24.10 -20.43 16.56
CA ALA A 331 -23.60 -21.58 17.31
C ALA A 331 -24.71 -22.38 18.02
#